data_AF-A0AAD6A9W3-F1
#
_entry.id   AF-A0AAD6A9W3-F1
#
_cell.length_a   1.000
_cell.length_b   1.000
_cell.length_c   1.000
_cell.angle_alpha   90.00
_cell.angle_beta   90.00
_cell.angle_gamma   90.00
#
_symmetry.space_group_name_H-M   'P 1'
#
loop_
_entity.id
_entity.type
_entity.pdbx_description
1 polymer ?
#
loop_
_entity_poly.entity_id
_entity_poly.type
_entity_poly.pdbx_seq_one_letter_code
_entity_poly.pdbx_strand_id
1 'polypeptide(L)'
;MIKVVAYPDEAPVMLLSEASVQDLSSRLEEGVTAKRFRPNIVISDCEAFAEDSWVDIQIGSVRLHRVKSCGRCVFTTVDPETGVISRKEPLDTLKSYRLCKPSDQHIYKKSPLFGQLLVVKQTGILQVGDVVYKISR
;
A
#
# COMPACT_ATOMS: atom_id res chain seq x y z
N MET A 1 14.54 -9.47 -14.73
CA MET A 1 14.70 -8.10 -15.24
C MET A 1 13.59 -7.24 -14.69
N ILE A 2 13.92 -6.21 -13.90
CA ILE A 2 12.97 -5.14 -13.58
C ILE A 2 12.80 -4.35 -14.88
N LYS A 3 11.58 -4.32 -15.44
CA LYS A 3 11.27 -3.46 -16.58
C LYS A 3 11.39 -2.01 -16.12
N VAL A 4 11.97 -1.15 -16.95
CA VAL A 4 12.07 0.30 -16.70
C VAL A 4 10.67 0.82 -16.36
N VAL A 5 10.55 1.46 -15.21
CA VAL A 5 9.36 2.21 -14.80
C VAL A 5 9.60 3.69 -15.10
N ALA A 6 8.55 4.44 -15.42
CA ALA A 6 8.70 5.83 -15.87
C ALA A 6 9.06 6.77 -14.70
N TYR A 7 8.06 7.27 -13.99
CA TYR A 7 8.24 8.19 -12.86
C TYR A 7 7.69 7.71 -11.49
N PRO A 8 7.29 6.44 -11.26
CA PRO A 8 6.91 6.04 -9.91
C PRO A 8 8.13 5.93 -9.01
N ASP A 9 7.93 6.14 -7.71
CA ASP A 9 9.04 6.19 -6.74
C ASP A 9 9.84 4.87 -6.67
N GLU A 10 9.14 3.72 -6.59
CA GLU A 10 9.79 2.45 -6.25
C GLU A 10 9.31 1.22 -7.04
N ALA A 11 8.04 1.17 -7.42
CA ALA A 11 7.44 0.00 -8.09
C ALA A 11 6.32 0.42 -9.04
N PRO A 12 6.01 -0.38 -10.07
CA PRO A 12 4.98 -0.05 -11.05
C PRO A 12 3.54 -0.09 -10.49
N VAL A 13 3.31 -0.86 -9.42
CA VAL A 13 1.98 -1.04 -8.83
C VAL A 13 2.10 -0.96 -7.32
N MET A 14 1.19 -0.22 -6.68
CA MET A 14 0.97 -0.26 -5.23
C MET A 14 -0.45 -0.71 -4.92
N LEU A 15 -0.57 -1.64 -3.96
CA LEU A 15 -1.82 -2.24 -3.51
C LEU A 15 -2.05 -1.91 -2.04
N LEU A 16 -3.31 -1.67 -1.69
CA LEU A 16 -3.72 -1.37 -0.33
C LEU A 16 -5.12 -1.93 -0.07
N SER A 17 -5.39 -2.46 1.13
CA SER A 17 -6.75 -2.90 1.46
C SER A 17 -7.61 -1.77 2.03
N GLU A 18 -8.92 -1.82 1.76
CA GLU A 18 -9.91 -0.93 2.38
C GLU A 18 -9.92 -1.12 3.90
N ALA A 19 -9.78 -2.36 4.37
CA ALA A 19 -9.73 -2.68 5.79
C ALA A 19 -8.52 -2.02 6.50
N SER A 20 -7.35 -1.95 5.87
CA SER A 20 -6.21 -1.19 6.40
C SER A 20 -6.47 0.31 6.47
N VAL A 21 -7.15 0.88 5.47
CA VAL A 21 -7.54 2.30 5.47
C VAL A 21 -8.56 2.58 6.57
N GLN A 22 -9.50 1.67 6.78
CA GLN A 22 -10.50 1.78 7.85
C GLN A 22 -9.87 1.64 9.24
N ASP A 23 -8.94 0.70 9.43
CA ASP A 23 -8.19 0.57 10.69
C ASP A 23 -7.40 1.84 11.02
N LEU A 24 -6.74 2.45 10.02
CA LEU A 24 -6.06 3.72 10.25
C LEU A 24 -7.05 4.84 10.55
N SER A 25 -8.15 4.92 9.80
CA SER A 25 -9.16 5.98 9.96
C SER A 25 -9.85 5.93 11.32
N SER A 26 -10.05 4.74 11.90
CA SER A 26 -10.65 4.60 13.24
C SER A 26 -9.72 5.08 14.37
N ARG A 27 -8.44 5.30 14.08
CA ARG A 27 -7.43 5.82 15.02
C ARG A 27 -7.19 7.32 14.88
N LEU A 28 -7.90 7.99 13.97
CA LEU A 28 -7.74 9.42 13.69
C LEU A 28 -8.98 10.20 14.14
N GLU A 29 -8.80 11.47 14.50
CA GLU A 29 -9.92 12.39 14.74
C GLU A 29 -10.72 12.63 13.45
N GLU A 30 -10.00 12.77 12.32
CA GLU A 30 -10.57 12.87 10.99
C GLU A 30 -10.07 11.70 10.14
N GLY A 31 -11.02 10.89 9.66
CA GLY A 31 -10.71 9.71 8.85
C GLY A 31 -10.03 10.07 7.52
N VAL A 32 -9.37 9.08 6.92
CA VAL A 32 -8.65 9.24 5.66
C VAL A 32 -9.15 8.27 4.61
N THR A 33 -9.03 8.66 3.34
CA THR A 33 -9.33 7.76 2.23
C THR A 33 -8.05 7.18 1.63
N ALA A 34 -8.19 6.09 0.86
CA ALA A 34 -7.09 5.48 0.13
C ALA A 34 -6.33 6.49 -0.76
N LYS A 35 -7.00 7.54 -1.25
CA LYS A 35 -6.41 8.59 -2.10
C LYS A 35 -5.17 9.23 -1.49
N ARG A 36 -5.12 9.43 -0.16
CA ARG A 36 -3.95 9.99 0.54
C ARG A 36 -2.70 9.14 0.38
N PHE A 37 -2.86 7.84 0.13
CA PHE A 37 -1.76 6.89 0.00
C PHE A 37 -1.38 6.60 -1.46
N ARG A 38 -2.21 7.01 -2.42
CA ARG A 38 -2.00 6.88 -3.87
C ARG A 38 -1.79 5.42 -4.35
N PRO A 39 -2.58 4.43 -3.88
CA PRO A 39 -2.52 3.08 -4.44
C PRO A 39 -3.02 3.07 -5.89
N ASN A 40 -2.56 2.09 -6.67
CA ASN A 40 -3.13 1.77 -7.98
C ASN A 40 -4.32 0.82 -7.85
N ILE A 41 -4.23 -0.13 -6.91
CA ILE A 41 -5.24 -1.16 -6.66
C ILE A 41 -5.67 -1.06 -5.21
N VAL A 42 -6.98 -1.00 -4.99
CA VAL A 42 -7.60 -1.09 -3.66
C VAL A 42 -8.42 -2.37 -3.59
N ILE A 43 -8.28 -3.13 -2.51
CA ILE A 43 -8.95 -4.44 -2.33
C ILE A 43 -9.86 -4.41 -1.12
N SER A 44 -11.07 -4.93 -1.28
CA SER A 44 -12.07 -5.14 -0.22
C SER A 44 -12.02 -6.57 0.32
N ASP A 45 -12.90 -6.86 1.29
CA ASP A 45 -13.20 -8.22 1.75
C ASP A 45 -12.00 -9.01 2.29
N CYS A 46 -11.11 -8.32 3.02
CA CYS A 46 -10.03 -8.94 3.78
C CYS A 46 -9.89 -8.30 5.16
N GLU A 47 -9.17 -8.96 6.06
CA GLU A 47 -8.79 -8.36 7.34
C GLU A 47 -7.82 -7.19 7.12
N ALA A 48 -7.79 -6.26 8.08
CA ALA A 48 -6.83 -5.18 8.07
C ALA A 48 -5.41 -5.73 7.99
N PHE A 49 -4.64 -5.22 7.03
CA PHE A 49 -3.24 -5.59 6.78
C PHE A 49 -3.03 -7.00 6.22
N ALA A 50 -4.09 -7.70 5.78
CA ALA A 50 -3.95 -9.02 5.17
C ALA A 50 -2.98 -9.00 3.98
N GLU A 51 -2.89 -7.88 3.25
CA GLU A 51 -1.99 -7.69 2.13
C GLU A 51 -0.51 -7.83 2.49
N ASP A 52 -0.13 -7.62 3.75
CA ASP A 52 1.24 -7.77 4.24
C ASP A 52 1.77 -9.21 4.08
N SER A 53 0.87 -10.20 3.97
CA SER A 53 1.20 -11.62 3.83
C SER A 53 1.18 -12.14 2.39
N TRP A 54 0.71 -11.34 1.43
CA TRP A 54 0.47 -11.79 0.07
C TRP A 54 1.73 -11.64 -0.78
N VAL A 55 2.42 -12.75 -1.06
CA VAL A 55 3.66 -12.73 -1.85
C VAL A 55 3.35 -12.74 -3.34
N ASP A 56 2.58 -13.72 -3.80
CA ASP A 56 2.14 -13.84 -5.18
C ASP A 56 0.61 -13.79 -5.20
N ILE A 57 0.05 -12.94 -6.06
CA ILE A 57 -1.40 -12.82 -6.25
C ILE A 57 -1.77 -12.84 -7.72
N GLN A 58 -2.99 -13.30 -8.00
CA GLN A 58 -3.60 -13.21 -9.32
C GLN A 58 -4.94 -12.46 -9.22
N ILE A 59 -5.14 -11.49 -10.11
CA ILE A 59 -6.37 -10.71 -10.25
C ILE A 59 -6.75 -10.73 -11.72
N GLY A 60 -7.89 -11.33 -12.06
CA GLY A 60 -8.24 -11.64 -13.43
C GLY A 60 -7.13 -12.43 -14.14
N SER A 61 -6.59 -11.87 -15.22
CA SER A 61 -5.49 -12.46 -16.01
C SER A 61 -4.09 -11.96 -15.60
N VAL A 62 -4.00 -11.04 -14.64
CA VAL A 62 -2.75 -10.40 -14.19
C VAL A 62 -2.16 -11.16 -13.02
N ARG A 63 -0.85 -11.47 -13.07
CA ARG A 63 -0.09 -11.98 -11.93
C ARG A 63 0.84 -10.92 -11.38
N LEU A 64 0.76 -10.67 -10.08
CA LEU A 64 1.55 -9.69 -9.37
C LEU A 64 2.40 -10.39 -8.31
N HIS A 65 3.60 -9.86 -8.09
CA HIS A 65 4.51 -10.33 -7.06
C HIS A 65 4.91 -9.16 -6.17
N ARG A 66 4.76 -9.33 -4.87
CA ARG A 66 5.14 -8.34 -3.87
C ARG A 66 6.66 -8.26 -3.78
N VAL A 67 7.17 -7.04 -3.90
CA VAL A 67 8.60 -6.74 -3.75
C VAL A 67 8.90 -6.41 -2.29
N LYS A 68 8.14 -5.46 -1.73
CA LYS A 68 8.30 -5.00 -0.34
C LYS A 68 7.10 -4.17 0.12
N SER A 69 7.05 -3.85 1.40
CA SER A 69 6.07 -2.89 1.95
C SER A 69 6.38 -1.46 1.50
N CYS A 70 5.35 -0.62 1.38
CA CYS A 70 5.51 0.80 1.07
C CYS A 70 5.79 1.58 2.36
N GLY A 71 7.00 2.16 2.47
CA GLY A 71 7.36 3.07 3.55
C GLY A 71 6.71 4.44 3.33
N ARG A 72 5.97 4.94 4.30
CA ARG A 72 5.24 6.20 4.16
C ARG A 72 6.06 7.41 4.58
N CYS A 73 5.90 8.49 3.82
CA CYS A 73 6.58 9.76 3.99
C CYS A 73 5.56 10.89 4.19
N VAL A 74 6.06 12.13 4.28
CA VAL A 74 5.23 13.33 4.53
C VAL A 74 4.12 13.55 3.50
N PHE A 75 4.22 12.98 2.29
CA PHE A 75 3.19 13.16 1.26
C PHE A 75 1.82 12.57 1.63
N THR A 76 1.75 11.65 2.60
CA THR A 76 0.45 11.18 3.12
C THR A 76 -0.31 12.27 3.87
N THR A 77 0.39 13.31 4.33
CA THR A 77 -0.16 14.45 5.08
C THR A 77 -0.68 15.57 4.18
N VAL A 78 -0.55 15.42 2.85
CA VAL A 78 -1.16 16.34 1.89
C VAL A 78 -2.63 15.99 1.75
N ASP A 79 -3.48 16.99 1.94
CA ASP A 79 -4.90 16.88 1.63
C ASP A 79 -5.14 16.83 0.11
N PRO A 80 -5.74 15.76 -0.43
CA PRO A 80 -5.91 15.61 -1.87
C PRO A 80 -6.85 16.64 -2.52
N GLU A 81 -7.77 17.22 -1.75
CA GLU A 81 -8.78 18.16 -2.26
C GLU A 81 -8.27 19.61 -2.20
N THR A 82 -7.46 19.95 -1.19
CA THR A 82 -6.98 21.33 -0.96
C THR A 82 -5.49 21.54 -1.26
N GLY A 83 -4.70 20.47 -1.32
CA GLY A 83 -3.23 20.54 -1.47
C GLY A 83 -2.48 21.01 -0.23
N VAL A 84 -3.16 21.22 0.90
CA VAL A 84 -2.56 21.69 2.16
C VAL A 84 -1.79 20.55 2.83
N ILE A 85 -0.60 20.85 3.38
CA ILE A 85 0.28 19.88 4.03
C ILE A 85 0.21 20.07 5.56
N SER A 86 -0.30 19.08 6.29
CA SER A 86 -0.38 19.14 7.77
C SER A 86 0.96 18.83 8.46
N ARG A 87 1.82 18.02 7.82
CA ARG A 87 3.09 17.47 8.34
C ARG A 87 2.96 16.58 9.58
N LYS A 88 1.74 16.25 10.00
CA LYS A 88 1.45 15.42 11.18
C LYS A 88 0.65 14.19 10.79
N GLU A 89 -0.67 14.32 10.71
CA GLU A 89 -1.57 13.21 10.39
C GLU A 89 -1.73 12.99 8.88
N PRO A 90 -1.87 11.72 8.43
CA PRO A 90 -1.98 10.49 9.23
C PRO A 90 -0.63 9.82 9.55
N LEU A 91 0.50 10.50 9.30
CA LEU A 91 1.83 9.90 9.36
C LEU A 91 2.29 9.60 10.79
N ASP A 92 1.97 10.47 11.75
CA ASP A 92 2.34 10.28 13.16
C ASP A 92 1.55 9.13 13.79
N THR A 93 0.25 9.02 13.51
CA THR A 93 -0.53 7.83 13.88
C THR A 93 0.08 6.56 13.30
N LEU A 94 0.42 6.53 12.00
CA LEU A 94 1.08 5.37 11.40
C LEU A 94 2.42 5.02 12.09
N LYS A 95 3.25 6.00 12.47
CA LYS A 95 4.50 5.75 13.21
C LYS A 95 4.26 5.10 14.58
N SER A 96 3.11 5.29 15.19
CA SER A 96 2.82 4.71 16.51
C SER A 96 2.69 3.18 16.50
N TYR A 97 2.25 2.58 15.38
CA TYR A 97 1.88 1.16 15.36
C TYR A 97 2.29 0.38 14.10
N ARG A 98 2.82 1.05 13.07
CA ARG A 98 3.17 0.44 11.78
C ARG A 98 4.65 0.52 11.45
N LEU A 99 5.54 0.66 12.45
CA LEU A 99 6.98 0.59 12.22
C LEU A 99 7.43 -0.83 11.86
N CYS A 100 8.48 -0.92 11.03
CA CYS A 100 9.08 -2.19 10.67
C CYS A 100 9.76 -2.87 11.86
N LYS A 101 10.00 -4.18 11.73
CA LYS A 101 10.79 -4.95 12.70
C LYS A 101 12.25 -4.45 12.69
N PRO A 102 13.01 -4.60 13.81
CA PRO A 102 14.42 -4.21 13.87
C PRO A 102 15.28 -4.77 12.73
N SER A 103 15.01 -6.01 12.29
CA SER A 103 15.70 -6.65 11.17
C SER A 103 15.62 -5.86 9.86
N ASP A 104 14.53 -5.13 9.64
CA ASP A 104 14.21 -4.49 8.36
C ASP A 104 14.49 -2.97 8.39
N GLN A 105 15.00 -2.44 9.52
CA GLN A 105 15.28 -1.02 9.68
C GLN A 105 16.33 -0.49 8.68
N HIS A 106 17.24 -1.35 8.22
CA HIS A 106 18.19 -0.98 7.18
C HIS A 106 17.52 -0.65 5.83
N ILE A 107 16.30 -1.16 5.61
CA ILE A 107 15.47 -0.90 4.41
C ILE A 107 14.56 0.30 4.64
N TYR A 108 13.79 0.29 5.73
CA TYR A 108 12.68 1.24 5.93
C TYR A 108 13.02 2.41 6.86
N LYS A 109 14.14 2.33 7.58
CA LYS A 109 14.54 3.28 8.62
C LYS A 109 13.43 3.43 9.67
N LYS A 110 12.87 4.64 9.80
CA LYS A 110 11.75 4.96 10.71
C LYS A 110 10.43 5.20 9.96
N SER A 111 10.35 4.80 8.69
CA SER A 111 9.13 4.97 7.90
C SER A 111 8.11 3.91 8.33
N PRO A 112 6.88 4.28 8.66
CA PRO A 112 5.84 3.29 8.92
C PRO A 112 5.41 2.62 7.60
N LEU A 113 4.98 1.37 7.70
CA LEU A 113 4.65 0.49 6.58
C LEU A 113 3.14 0.43 6.38
N PHE A 114 2.68 0.80 5.19
CA PHE A 114 1.26 0.79 4.86
C PHE A 114 1.09 0.56 3.36
N GLY A 115 0.37 -0.47 2.93
CA GLY A 115 0.30 -0.89 1.52
C GLY A 115 1.58 -1.58 1.02
N GLN A 116 1.45 -2.24 -0.13
CA GLN A 116 2.46 -3.17 -0.68
C GLN A 116 2.85 -2.77 -2.10
N LEU A 117 4.16 -2.80 -2.39
CA LEU A 117 4.72 -2.49 -3.70
C LEU A 117 4.89 -3.79 -4.49
N LEU A 118 4.35 -3.85 -5.71
CA LEU A 118 4.29 -5.04 -6.55
C LEU A 118 4.89 -4.82 -7.94
N VAL A 119 5.38 -5.90 -8.51
CA VAL A 119 5.78 -5.99 -9.92
C VAL A 119 4.84 -6.92 -10.68
N VAL A 120 4.65 -6.62 -11.97
CA VAL A 120 3.83 -7.43 -12.86
C VAL A 120 4.64 -8.61 -13.39
N LYS A 121 4.25 -9.83 -13.02
CA LYS A 121 4.83 -11.08 -13.52
C LYS A 121 4.17 -11.53 -14.83
N GLN A 122 2.87 -11.31 -14.94
CA GLN A 122 2.10 -11.56 -16.15
C GLN A 122 1.17 -10.38 -16.39
N THR A 123 1.26 -9.78 -17.58
CA THR A 123 0.38 -8.71 -18.03
C THR A 123 -0.97 -9.26 -18.45
N GLY A 124 -2.00 -8.43 -18.37
CA GLY A 124 -3.36 -8.78 -18.73
C GLY A 124 -4.31 -7.65 -18.35
N ILE A 125 -5.59 -7.98 -18.32
CA ILE A 125 -6.65 -7.08 -17.87
C ILE A 125 -7.13 -7.55 -16.49
N LEU A 126 -7.31 -6.57 -15.61
CA LEU A 126 -8.02 -6.69 -14.34
C LEU A 126 -9.09 -5.61 -14.29
N GLN A 127 -10.18 -5.87 -13.58
CA GLN A 127 -11.33 -4.97 -13.45
C GLN A 127 -11.81 -4.92 -12.00
N VAL A 128 -12.51 -3.83 -11.65
CA VAL A 128 -13.21 -3.77 -10.36
C VAL A 128 -14.22 -4.92 -10.30
N GLY A 129 -14.22 -5.66 -9.20
CA GLY A 129 -15.03 -6.87 -9.02
C GLY A 129 -14.30 -8.17 -9.31
N ASP A 130 -13.09 -8.15 -9.87
CA ASP A 130 -12.28 -9.36 -10.02
C ASP A 130 -11.86 -9.92 -8.65
N VAL A 131 -11.98 -11.24 -8.51
CA VAL A 131 -11.53 -11.96 -7.31
C VAL A 131 -10.00 -11.95 -7.24
N VAL A 132 -9.48 -11.72 -6.03
CA VAL A 132 -8.06 -11.74 -5.73
C VAL A 132 -7.68 -13.11 -5.18
N TYR A 133 -6.88 -13.86 -5.93
CA TYR A 133 -6.35 -15.16 -5.50
C TYR A 133 -4.94 -15.00 -4.95
N LYS A 134 -4.75 -15.35 -3.67
CA LYS A 134 -3.41 -15.59 -3.12
C LYS A 134 -2.87 -16.89 -3.70
N ILE A 135 -1.70 -16.84 -4.34
CA ILE A 135 -1.04 -18.02 -4.86
C ILE A 135 -0.13 -18.59 -3.78
N SER A 136 -0.50 -19.74 -3.21
CA SER A 136 0.38 -20.55 -2.36
C SER A 136 1.16 -21.54 -3.23
N ARG A 137 2.46 -21.65 -2.97
CA ARG A 137 3.31 -22.75 -3.47
C ARG A 137 3.32 -23.88 -2.47
#